data_AF-A0A959YUQ6-F1
#
_entry.id   AF-A0A959YUQ6-F1
#
_cell.length_a   1.000
_cell.length_b   1.000
_cell.length_c   1.000
_cell.angle_alpha   90.00
_cell.angle_beta   90.00
_cell.angle_gamma   90.00
#
_symmetry.space_group_name_H-M   'P 1'
#
loop_
_entity.id
_entity.type
_entity.pdbx_description
1 polymer ?
#
loop_
_entity_poly.entity_id
_entity_poly.type
_entity_poly.pdbx_seq_one_letter_code
_entity_poly.pdbx_strand_id
1 'polypeptide(L)'
;MASGKLSPRQKMINMMYLVLTALLALNVSKEILDSFVTVNNGLENTKATLKEKMDETYGTFAQYASENQAKYGTSYAAAQGIQTSASELITYIDQIKGEVIAKTEGYESVDQAYANDTVINLKYIEKKDNYDVITEVMIGPEPATPKEGEFTARDLRTRLEAFRDKLKQAAGNNEVLIASIDQTFSFPDEKEAGDTGPKTSWESKNFYHVPLAAGVTILSKLQGDIRNMENETVNHLLGSVEQKSFKFNTLTPIVKPLSSYVTVGGKYQADIFMGAYDNQNPPEVYICGPGATIDTLKKEIVGEAIKLPMDGAMAKLEQGAARAGLNTVRGIIKFKPVGGEAETRIFETVYEVAQPNLVVSPSKMNVFYRGVDNPVTISVSGFSDKDIQPSVSNGSLSKGGEGWVVRPGKDRECIVTATVTNPDGSKKTMQGNPFRVKNVPNPTPYFAGKSVDDETIKKAELTASQGVIAKMVDFEFDLRFEVVEFKVTMIVSGTPIEKYTKGPALSGEMKEMFQKAKPGQKVYIEGIKAKGPDGTIRSLGSLSFKVV
;
A
#
# COMPACT_ATOMS: atom_id res chain seq x y z
N MET A 1 73.19 0.28 62.63
CA MET A 1 74.57 0.63 62.19
C MET A 1 74.76 2.11 62.52
N ALA A 2 75.58 2.60 63.45
CA ALA A 2 76.77 2.08 64.11
C ALA A 2 76.86 2.58 65.57
N SER A 3 77.15 1.67 66.50
CA SER A 3 77.44 1.92 67.92
C SER A 3 78.94 2.20 68.13
N GLY A 4 79.43 3.29 67.52
CA GLY A 4 80.80 3.77 67.72
C GLY A 4 80.81 5.30 67.63
N LYS A 5 81.64 5.97 68.46
CA LYS A 5 81.84 7.43 68.40
C LYS A 5 82.51 7.81 67.06
N LEU A 6 81.71 7.87 66.00
CA LEU A 6 82.12 8.35 64.68
C LEU A 6 82.53 9.82 64.79
N SER A 7 83.64 10.18 64.14
CA SER A 7 84.08 11.58 64.09
C SER A 7 83.01 12.45 63.41
N PRO A 8 82.92 13.76 63.72
CA PRO A 8 81.96 14.67 63.08
C PRO A 8 81.98 14.60 61.54
N ARG A 9 83.17 14.39 60.95
CA ARG A 9 83.35 14.18 59.51
C ARG A 9 82.67 12.90 59.01
N GLN A 10 82.81 11.77 59.72
CA GLN A 10 82.13 10.52 59.37
C GLN A 10 80.62 10.59 59.57
N LYS A 11 80.13 11.35 60.56
CA LYS A 11 78.68 11.60 60.72
C LYS A 11 78.12 12.40 59.54
N MET A 12 78.85 13.43 59.08
CA MET A 12 78.45 14.18 57.88
C MET A 12 78.46 13.32 56.62
N ILE A 13 79.49 12.48 56.45
CA ILE A 13 79.56 11.54 55.31
C ILE A 13 78.41 10.54 55.37
N ASN A 14 78.12 9.94 56.52
CA ASN A 14 77.02 8.98 56.67
C ASN A 14 75.65 9.64 56.49
N MET A 15 75.46 10.88 56.93
CA MET A 15 74.25 11.66 56.66
C MET A 15 74.11 11.96 55.16
N MET A 16 75.19 12.34 54.48
CA MET A 16 75.17 12.52 53.02
C MET A 16 74.86 11.22 52.29
N TYR A 17 75.44 10.08 52.70
CA TYR A 17 75.13 8.78 52.11
C TYR A 17 73.68 8.37 52.35
N LEU A 18 73.13 8.61 53.55
CA LEU A 18 71.71 8.37 53.83
C LEU A 18 70.80 9.25 52.98
N VAL A 19 71.13 10.54 52.85
CA VAL A 19 70.37 11.47 52.01
C VAL A 19 70.48 11.10 50.53
N LEU A 20 71.66 10.78 50.01
CA LEU A 20 71.86 10.34 48.63
C LEU A 20 71.18 8.99 48.35
N THR A 21 71.22 8.04 49.29
CA THR A 21 70.55 6.75 49.15
C THR A 21 69.03 6.92 49.21
N ALA A 22 68.53 7.82 50.07
CA ALA A 22 67.11 8.18 50.11
C ALA A 22 66.67 8.88 48.81
N LEU A 23 67.48 9.79 48.26
CA LEU A 23 67.22 10.46 46.97
C LEU A 23 67.24 9.47 45.79
N LEU A 24 68.19 8.52 45.77
CA LEU A 24 68.21 7.44 44.78
C LEU A 24 66.99 6.52 44.89
N ALA A 25 66.51 6.27 46.11
CA ALA A 25 65.32 5.45 46.35
C ALA A 25 64.00 6.19 46.06
N LEU A 26 64.00 7.53 46.11
CA LEU A 26 62.87 8.39 45.73
C LEU A 26 62.69 8.49 44.20
N ASN A 27 63.76 8.29 43.44
CA ASN A 27 63.70 8.30 41.98
C ASN A 27 63.11 6.99 41.45
N VAL A 28 62.13 7.11 40.55
CA VAL A 28 61.52 5.97 39.88
C VAL A 28 62.52 5.31 38.93
N SER A 29 62.58 3.97 38.94
CA SER A 29 63.50 3.25 38.04
C SER A 29 63.14 3.47 36.56
N LYS A 30 64.16 3.55 35.69
CA LYS A 30 63.96 3.75 34.24
C LYS A 30 63.07 2.67 33.60
N GLU A 31 63.18 1.43 34.06
CA GLU A 31 62.37 0.30 33.57
C GLU A 31 60.87 0.49 33.86
N ILE A 32 60.52 1.09 35.00
CA ILE A 32 59.12 1.42 35.33
C ILE A 32 58.61 2.55 34.42
N LEU A 33 59.43 3.56 34.13
CA LEU A 33 59.06 4.65 33.22
C LEU A 33 58.88 4.18 31.78
N ASP A 34 59.73 3.27 31.30
CA ASP A 34 59.59 2.64 29.97
C ASP A 34 58.32 1.76 29.88
N SER A 35 57.89 1.18 31.00
CA SER A 35 56.61 0.47 31.08
C SER A 35 55.42 1.44 30.87
N PHE A 36 55.46 2.65 31.44
CA PHE A 36 54.46 3.68 31.17
C PHE A 36 54.45 4.13 29.71
N VAL A 37 55.63 4.28 29.07
CA VAL A 37 55.71 4.55 27.63
C VAL A 37 54.99 3.47 26.81
N THR A 38 55.21 2.20 27.17
CA THR A 38 54.59 1.06 26.48
C THR A 38 53.06 1.06 26.65
N VAL A 39 52.57 1.27 27.87
CA VAL A 39 51.13 1.37 28.15
C VAL A 39 50.52 2.55 27.41
N ASN A 40 51.15 3.72 27.45
CA ASN A 40 50.67 4.90 26.76
C ASN A 40 50.57 4.68 25.24
N ASN A 41 51.55 4.02 24.63
CA ASN A 41 51.50 3.68 23.21
C ASN A 41 50.33 2.75 22.87
N GLY A 42 50.04 1.77 23.74
CA GLY A 42 48.85 0.93 23.61
C GLY A 42 47.55 1.73 23.69
N LEU A 43 47.47 2.69 24.61
CA LEU A 43 46.31 3.57 24.75
C LEU A 43 46.13 4.52 23.56
N GLU A 44 47.21 5.11 23.05
CA GLU A 44 47.18 5.97 21.86
C GLU A 44 46.75 5.19 20.60
N ASN A 45 47.25 3.96 20.42
CA ASN A 45 46.80 3.07 19.35
C ASN A 45 45.30 2.73 19.50
N THR A 46 44.87 2.40 20.72
CA THR A 46 43.45 2.11 21.00
C THR A 46 42.57 3.32 20.69
N LYS A 47 43.00 4.53 21.08
CA LYS A 47 42.31 5.79 20.76
C LYS A 47 42.17 5.98 19.25
N ALA A 48 43.22 5.73 18.48
CA ALA A 48 43.19 5.83 17.02
C ALA A 48 42.20 4.82 16.41
N THR A 49 42.24 3.55 16.83
CA THR A 49 41.29 2.53 16.37
C THR A 49 39.84 2.87 16.73
N LEU A 50 39.59 3.38 17.93
CA LEU A 50 38.25 3.82 18.33
C LEU A 50 37.77 5.01 17.51
N LYS A 51 38.67 5.94 17.16
CA LYS A 51 38.35 7.06 16.27
C LYS A 51 37.91 6.57 14.89
N GLU A 52 38.66 5.66 14.27
CA GLU A 52 38.28 5.09 12.97
C GLU A 52 36.91 4.41 13.01
N LYS A 53 36.67 3.58 14.04
CA LYS A 53 35.37 2.93 14.25
C LYS A 53 34.24 3.94 14.47
N MET A 54 34.53 5.05 15.12
CA MET A 54 33.57 6.12 15.32
C MET A 54 33.25 6.86 14.04
N ASP A 55 34.25 7.19 13.24
CA ASP A 55 34.05 7.84 11.95
C ASP A 55 33.16 6.97 11.03
N GLU A 56 33.31 5.64 11.06
CA GLU A 56 32.41 4.70 10.36
C GLU A 56 30.97 4.71 10.91
N THR A 57 30.82 4.68 12.24
CA THR A 57 29.50 4.69 12.90
C THR A 57 28.75 5.99 12.62
N TYR A 58 29.44 7.13 12.70
CA TYR A 58 28.89 8.45 12.34
C TYR A 58 28.55 8.54 10.86
N GLY A 59 29.39 7.98 9.98
CA GLY A 59 29.09 7.89 8.54
C GLY A 59 27.81 7.11 8.24
N THR A 60 27.63 5.95 8.90
CA THR A 60 26.41 5.14 8.77
C THR A 60 25.19 5.88 9.29
N PHE A 61 25.30 6.53 10.46
CA PHE A 61 24.20 7.29 11.04
C PHE A 61 23.82 8.50 10.16
N ALA A 62 24.81 9.20 9.59
CA ALA A 62 24.59 10.29 8.65
C ALA A 62 23.86 9.82 7.38
N GLN A 63 24.23 8.64 6.85
CA GLN A 63 23.53 8.04 5.71
C GLN A 63 22.05 7.80 6.05
N TYR A 64 21.75 7.14 7.18
CA TYR A 64 20.35 6.88 7.58
C TYR A 64 19.56 8.17 7.84
N ALA A 65 20.21 9.20 8.40
CA ALA A 65 19.59 10.52 8.55
C ALA A 65 19.30 11.22 7.22
N SER A 66 20.16 11.03 6.21
CA SER A 66 19.93 11.55 4.86
C SER A 66 18.78 10.84 4.13
N GLU A 67 18.66 9.52 4.31
CA GLU A 67 17.60 8.71 3.70
C GLU A 67 16.24 8.94 4.38
N ASN A 68 16.23 9.13 5.70
CA ASN A 68 15.01 9.33 6.47
C ASN A 68 15.20 10.31 7.65
N GLN A 69 15.21 11.60 7.31
CA GLN A 69 15.39 12.68 8.27
C GLN A 69 14.31 12.71 9.35
N ALA A 70 13.07 12.36 9.03
CA ALA A 70 11.98 12.35 9.99
C ALA A 70 12.18 11.29 11.10
N LYS A 71 12.82 10.16 10.77
CA LYS A 71 13.06 9.06 11.71
C LYS A 71 14.37 9.22 12.47
N TYR A 72 15.46 9.56 11.79
CA TYR A 72 16.81 9.56 12.37
C TYR A 72 17.35 10.96 12.73
N GLY A 73 16.73 12.03 12.23
CA GLY A 73 17.29 13.39 12.32
C GLY A 73 17.52 13.90 13.75
N THR A 74 16.56 13.71 14.66
CA THR A 74 16.71 14.15 16.06
C THR A 74 17.82 13.39 16.79
N SER A 75 17.86 12.06 16.61
CA SER A 75 18.87 11.20 17.25
C SER A 75 20.26 11.43 16.68
N TYR A 76 20.35 11.71 15.37
CA TYR A 76 21.59 12.10 14.71
C TYR A 76 22.12 13.45 15.21
N ALA A 77 21.25 14.46 15.36
CA ALA A 77 21.63 15.75 15.93
C ALA A 77 22.16 15.61 17.38
N ALA A 78 21.55 14.74 18.19
CA ALA A 78 22.06 14.41 19.52
C ALA A 78 23.44 13.74 19.45
N ALA A 79 23.63 12.78 18.54
CA ALA A 79 24.91 12.11 18.33
C ALA A 79 26.02 13.07 17.87
N GLN A 80 25.70 14.04 16.98
CA GLN A 80 26.63 15.10 16.58
C GLN A 80 27.01 16.00 17.76
N GLY A 81 26.03 16.34 18.61
CA GLY A 81 26.30 17.07 19.84
C GLY A 81 27.28 16.34 20.76
N ILE A 82 27.18 15.02 20.87
CA ILE A 82 28.13 14.19 21.63
C ILE A 82 29.51 14.22 20.94
N GLN A 83 29.57 14.08 19.61
CA GLN A 83 30.82 14.09 18.84
C GLN A 83 31.62 15.36 19.07
N THR A 84 30.94 16.51 19.01
CA THR A 84 31.55 17.83 19.24
C THR A 84 32.11 17.90 20.66
N SER A 85 31.33 17.56 21.69
CA SER A 85 31.79 17.62 23.07
C SER A 85 32.92 16.62 23.38
N ALA A 86 32.88 15.42 22.81
CA ALA A 86 33.96 14.44 22.96
C ALA A 86 35.25 14.94 22.30
N SER A 87 35.16 15.52 21.10
CA SER A 87 36.31 16.05 20.38
C SER A 87 36.91 17.27 21.08
N GLU A 88 36.09 18.21 21.54
CA GLU A 88 36.53 19.36 22.35
C GLU A 88 37.26 18.91 23.62
N LEU A 89 36.72 17.91 24.33
CA LEU A 89 37.33 17.40 25.55
C LEU A 89 38.65 16.66 25.30
N ILE A 90 38.75 15.91 24.21
CA ILE A 90 39.99 15.22 23.83
C ILE A 90 41.06 16.21 23.44
N THR A 91 40.72 17.22 22.62
CA THR A 91 41.63 18.32 22.27
C THR A 91 42.09 19.06 23.52
N TYR A 92 41.19 19.30 24.48
CA TYR A 92 41.54 19.94 25.74
C TYR A 92 42.53 19.09 26.56
N ILE A 93 42.34 17.76 26.60
CA ILE A 93 43.30 16.86 27.26
C ILE A 93 44.65 16.84 26.52
N ASP A 94 44.67 16.89 25.18
CA ASP A 94 45.90 17.00 24.40
C ASP A 94 46.63 18.32 24.68
N GLN A 95 45.90 19.42 24.89
CA GLN A 95 46.47 20.70 25.34
C GLN A 95 47.10 20.60 26.73
N ILE A 96 46.45 19.95 27.69
CA ILE A 96 47.03 19.72 29.03
C ILE A 96 48.34 18.92 28.90
N LYS A 97 48.32 17.82 28.13
CA LYS A 97 49.52 17.00 27.91
C LYS A 97 50.65 17.82 27.26
N GLY A 98 50.33 18.59 26.22
CA GLY A 98 51.29 19.44 25.52
C GLY A 98 51.91 20.50 26.44
N GLU A 99 51.09 21.20 27.24
CA GLU A 99 51.53 22.23 28.18
C GLU A 99 52.50 21.67 29.22
N VAL A 100 52.16 20.52 29.81
CA VAL A 100 53.00 19.86 30.80
C VAL A 100 54.32 19.37 30.18
N ILE A 101 54.27 18.80 28.97
CA ILE A 101 55.48 18.30 28.28
C ILE A 101 56.40 19.46 27.87
N ALA A 102 55.84 20.53 27.29
CA ALA A 102 56.59 21.70 26.87
C ALA A 102 57.34 22.35 28.04
N LYS A 103 56.66 22.54 29.19
CA LYS A 103 57.27 23.07 30.41
C LYS A 103 58.34 22.15 31.01
N THR A 104 58.16 20.84 30.90
CA THR A 104 59.10 19.86 31.42
C THR A 104 60.40 19.83 30.61
N GLU A 105 60.27 19.74 29.29
CA GLU A 105 61.41 19.69 28.37
C GLU A 105 62.07 21.07 28.18
N GLY A 106 61.35 22.16 28.45
CA GLY A 106 61.83 23.54 28.29
C GLY A 106 61.68 24.06 26.86
N TYR A 107 60.62 23.65 26.17
CA TYR A 107 60.29 24.13 24.83
C TYR A 107 59.78 25.59 24.86
N GLU A 108 60.05 26.35 23.81
CA GLU A 108 59.67 27.77 23.70
C GLU A 108 58.19 27.95 23.39
N SER A 109 57.56 26.94 22.77
CA SER A 109 56.12 26.88 22.51
C SER A 109 55.57 25.49 22.75
N VAL A 110 54.30 25.42 23.16
CA VAL A 110 53.51 24.18 23.23
C VAL A 110 53.41 23.51 21.86
N ASP A 111 53.48 24.26 20.76
CA ASP A 111 53.47 23.73 19.38
C ASP A 111 54.62 22.75 19.14
N GLN A 112 55.76 22.95 19.82
CA GLN A 112 56.90 22.05 19.75
C GLN A 112 56.68 20.75 20.53
N ALA A 113 55.66 20.70 21.39
CA ALA A 113 55.20 19.48 22.06
C ALA A 113 54.17 18.69 21.23
N TYR A 114 53.79 19.15 20.02
CA TYR A 114 52.92 18.42 19.10
C TYR A 114 53.70 17.85 17.91
N ALA A 115 53.40 16.60 17.57
CA ALA A 115 53.81 15.92 16.34
C ALA A 115 52.56 15.64 15.49
N ASN A 116 52.31 16.49 14.47
CA ASN A 116 51.23 16.33 13.49
C ASN A 116 49.87 15.98 14.14
N ASP A 117 49.29 16.94 14.89
CA ASP A 117 47.95 16.86 15.50
C ASP A 117 47.85 16.02 16.79
N THR A 118 48.92 15.37 17.24
CA THR A 118 48.99 14.65 18.53
C THR A 118 50.23 15.04 19.33
N VAL A 119 50.20 14.87 20.65
CA VAL A 119 51.33 15.23 21.51
C VAL A 119 52.54 14.31 21.26
N ILE A 120 53.75 14.84 21.40
CA ILE A 120 55.00 14.07 21.23
C ILE A 120 54.91 12.77 22.05
N ASN A 121 55.25 11.67 21.38
CA ASN A 121 55.23 10.37 22.00
C ASN A 121 56.14 10.33 23.23
N LEU A 122 55.64 9.80 24.35
CA LEU A 122 56.39 9.70 25.60
C LEU A 122 57.79 9.09 25.41
N LYS A 123 58.01 8.22 24.42
CA LYS A 123 59.34 7.64 24.10
C LYS A 123 60.43 8.70 23.91
N TYR A 124 60.11 9.85 23.31
CA TYR A 124 61.07 10.89 22.94
C TYR A 124 61.29 11.96 24.00
N ILE A 125 60.60 11.86 25.15
CA ILE A 125 60.74 12.80 26.27
C ILE A 125 61.93 12.35 27.12
N GLU A 126 62.82 13.27 27.51
CA GLU A 126 64.00 12.92 28.31
C GLU A 126 63.67 12.90 29.80
N LYS A 127 62.94 13.90 30.30
CA LYS A 127 62.64 14.10 31.73
C LYS A 127 61.33 13.44 32.17
N LYS A 128 61.17 12.16 31.85
CA LYS A 128 59.93 11.37 32.11
C LYS A 128 59.60 11.18 33.59
N ASP A 129 60.63 11.27 34.44
CA ASP A 129 60.57 11.12 35.90
C ASP A 129 60.20 12.43 36.62
N ASN A 130 60.19 13.57 35.92
CA ASN A 130 59.84 14.85 36.51
C ASN A 130 58.40 14.82 37.04
N TYR A 131 58.25 15.12 38.32
CA TYR A 131 56.95 15.19 38.98
C TYR A 131 56.56 16.62 39.37
N ASP A 132 57.50 17.57 39.33
CA ASP A 132 57.28 18.95 39.76
C ASP A 132 56.38 19.72 38.79
N VAL A 133 56.64 19.61 37.48
CA VAL A 133 55.95 20.41 36.46
C VAL A 133 54.49 20.03 36.33
N ILE A 134 54.19 18.72 36.29
CA ILE A 134 52.80 18.26 36.25
C ILE A 134 52.03 18.66 37.51
N THR A 135 52.69 18.59 38.67
CA THR A 135 52.12 19.04 39.94
C THR A 135 51.82 20.53 39.90
N GLU A 136 52.77 21.37 39.48
CA GLU A 136 52.61 22.83 39.40
C GLU A 136 51.48 23.25 38.43
N VAL A 137 51.41 22.61 37.27
CA VAL A 137 50.42 22.93 36.24
C VAL A 137 49.02 22.49 36.67
N MET A 138 48.87 21.24 37.15
CA MET A 138 47.55 20.63 37.34
C MET A 138 46.98 20.77 38.74
N ILE A 139 47.81 20.88 39.78
CA ILE A 139 47.40 20.89 41.20
C ILE A 139 47.87 22.14 41.94
N GLY A 140 49.08 22.63 41.69
CA GLY A 140 49.68 23.73 42.46
C GLY A 140 50.31 23.26 43.78
N PRO A 141 50.66 24.19 44.69
CA PRO A 141 51.54 23.93 45.82
C PRO A 141 50.89 23.14 46.97
N GLU A 142 49.56 23.14 47.07
CA GLU A 142 48.82 22.56 48.20
C GLU A 142 47.87 21.45 47.70
N PRO A 143 48.16 20.15 47.96
CA PRO A 143 47.33 19.04 47.50
C PRO A 143 45.95 19.01 48.15
N ALA A 144 45.76 19.61 49.34
CA ALA A 144 44.46 19.70 49.98
C ALA A 144 43.55 20.76 49.34
N THR A 145 44.12 21.72 48.59
CA THR A 145 43.39 22.77 47.88
C THR A 145 43.94 22.92 46.46
N PRO A 146 43.57 22.02 45.54
CA PRO A 146 44.05 22.07 44.16
C PRO A 146 43.72 23.42 43.51
N LYS A 147 44.67 23.91 42.73
CA LYS A 147 44.57 25.12 41.91
C LYS A 147 43.34 25.04 41.01
N GLU A 148 42.60 26.15 40.95
CA GLU A 148 41.49 26.35 40.02
C GLU A 148 41.96 27.20 38.82
N GLY A 149 41.43 26.91 37.63
CA GLY A 149 41.76 27.62 36.39
C GLY A 149 41.86 26.70 35.18
N GLU A 150 42.12 27.28 34.01
CA GLU A 150 42.34 26.51 32.79
C GLU A 150 43.57 25.59 32.92
N PHE A 151 43.47 24.43 32.29
CA PHE A 151 44.43 23.32 32.28
C PHE A 151 44.70 22.65 33.64
N THR A 152 43.89 22.94 34.66
CA THR A 152 43.98 22.31 35.99
C THR A 152 43.21 20.99 36.06
N ALA A 153 43.57 20.11 36.99
CA ALA A 153 42.88 18.84 37.19
C ALA A 153 41.41 19.02 37.60
N ARG A 154 41.10 20.12 38.31
CA ARG A 154 39.74 20.44 38.78
C ARG A 154 38.84 20.94 37.65
N ASP A 155 39.38 21.72 36.73
CA ASP A 155 38.66 22.11 35.51
C ASP A 155 38.44 20.90 34.59
N LEU A 156 39.46 20.04 34.43
CA LEU A 156 39.33 18.79 33.67
C LEU A 156 38.21 17.90 34.24
N ARG A 157 38.15 17.72 35.57
CA ARG A 157 37.07 16.98 36.24
C ARG A 157 35.70 17.59 35.95
N THR A 158 35.57 18.91 36.07
CA THR A 158 34.30 19.60 35.82
C THR A 158 33.80 19.36 34.38
N ARG A 159 34.71 19.40 33.40
CA ARG A 159 34.39 19.11 31.99
C ARG A 159 34.03 17.64 31.76
N LEU A 160 34.71 16.71 32.43
CA LEU A 160 34.38 15.28 32.40
C LEU A 160 32.99 14.99 33.00
N GLU A 161 32.65 15.64 34.12
CA GLU A 161 31.33 15.53 34.75
C GLU A 161 30.23 16.12 33.85
N ALA A 162 30.47 17.27 33.20
CA ALA A 162 29.55 17.84 32.22
C ALA A 162 29.35 16.91 31.01
N PHE A 163 30.41 16.26 30.51
CA PHE A 163 30.32 15.28 29.44
C PHE A 163 29.53 14.05 29.89
N ARG A 164 29.80 13.51 31.09
CA ARG A 164 29.04 12.42 31.71
C ARG A 164 27.54 12.73 31.74
N ASP A 165 27.16 13.90 32.22
CA ASP A 165 25.75 14.27 32.35
C ASP A 165 25.08 14.41 30.97
N LYS A 166 25.80 14.88 29.96
CA LYS A 166 25.34 14.90 28.56
C LYS A 166 25.13 13.49 28.01
N LEU A 167 26.02 12.55 28.28
CA LEU A 167 25.85 11.15 27.87
C LEU A 167 24.65 10.51 28.55
N LYS A 168 24.42 10.78 29.84
CA LYS A 168 23.24 10.30 30.59
C LYS A 168 21.94 10.84 29.98
N GLN A 169 21.91 12.10 29.58
CA GLN A 169 20.76 12.67 28.88
C GLN A 169 20.46 11.93 27.57
N ALA A 170 21.50 11.58 26.80
CA ALA A 170 21.35 10.83 25.56
C ALA A 170 20.99 9.35 25.77
N ALA A 171 21.40 8.75 26.90
CA ALA A 171 21.06 7.37 27.26
C ALA A 171 19.57 7.17 27.62
N GLY A 172 18.84 8.24 27.94
CA GLY A 172 17.41 8.19 28.23
C GLY A 172 17.10 7.28 29.41
N ASN A 173 16.35 6.19 29.17
CA ASN A 173 15.94 5.23 30.21
C ASN A 173 16.80 3.96 30.23
N ASN A 174 17.94 3.93 29.54
CA ASN A 174 18.81 2.76 29.54
C ASN A 174 19.66 2.72 30.82
N GLU A 175 19.13 2.06 31.87
CA GLU A 175 19.78 1.93 33.18
C GLU A 175 21.17 1.29 33.09
N VAL A 176 21.37 0.32 32.18
CA VAL A 176 22.65 -0.38 32.00
C VAL A 176 23.70 0.59 31.45
N LEU A 177 23.35 1.39 30.44
CA LEU A 177 24.25 2.39 29.87
C LEU A 177 24.55 3.51 30.88
N ILE A 178 23.54 3.98 31.61
CA ILE A 178 23.73 4.99 32.65
C ILE A 178 24.70 4.50 33.73
N ALA A 179 24.56 3.23 34.19
CA ALA A 179 25.46 2.64 35.15
C ALA A 179 26.91 2.53 34.61
N SER A 180 27.08 2.15 33.33
CA SER A 180 28.40 2.11 32.66
C SER A 180 29.06 3.50 32.62
N ILE A 181 28.28 4.53 32.27
CA ILE A 181 28.73 5.94 32.23
C ILE A 181 29.13 6.42 33.63
N ASP A 182 28.30 6.14 34.65
CA ASP A 182 28.56 6.54 36.05
C ASP A 182 29.80 5.83 36.62
N GLN A 183 30.03 4.57 36.24
CA GLN A 183 31.22 3.82 36.62
C GLN A 183 32.48 4.37 35.95
N THR A 184 32.40 4.73 34.67
CA THR A 184 33.54 5.19 33.88
C THR A 184 33.99 6.60 34.30
N PHE A 185 33.04 7.51 34.52
CA PHE A 185 33.30 8.89 34.95
C PHE A 185 33.01 9.08 36.44
N SER A 186 33.60 8.19 37.25
CA SER A 186 33.57 8.25 38.71
C SER A 186 34.89 8.83 39.23
N PHE A 187 34.81 9.91 40.00
CA PHE A 187 35.98 10.62 40.56
C PHE A 187 35.86 10.72 42.09
N PRO A 188 35.86 9.58 42.82
CA PRO A 188 35.71 9.58 44.28
C PRO A 188 36.99 10.05 44.97
N ASP A 189 36.82 10.69 46.13
CA ASP A 189 37.93 10.92 47.05
C ASP A 189 38.29 9.61 47.77
N GLU A 190 39.58 9.30 47.86
CA GLU A 190 40.08 8.04 48.44
C GLU A 190 40.94 8.30 49.69
N LYS A 191 41.02 7.31 50.57
CA LYS A 191 41.88 7.38 51.77
C LYS A 191 43.18 6.60 51.50
N GLU A 192 44.34 7.24 51.71
CA GLU A 192 45.66 6.69 51.36
C GLU A 192 46.13 5.48 52.20
N ALA A 193 45.49 5.20 53.34
CA ALA A 193 45.92 4.14 54.27
C ALA A 193 44.73 3.43 54.93
N GLY A 194 43.81 2.89 54.12
CA GLY A 194 42.58 2.27 54.63
C GLY A 194 41.68 3.29 55.36
N ASP A 195 40.92 2.85 56.36
CA ASP A 195 39.91 3.71 56.99
C ASP A 195 40.44 4.89 57.83
N THR A 196 41.75 4.93 58.10
CA THR A 196 42.39 5.87 59.03
C THR A 196 43.23 6.96 58.36
N GLY A 197 43.39 6.94 57.03
CA GLY A 197 44.18 7.93 56.29
C GLY A 197 43.44 9.24 56.00
N PRO A 198 44.18 10.35 55.70
CA PRO A 198 43.57 11.56 55.16
C PRO A 198 42.86 11.24 53.83
N LYS A 199 41.76 11.97 53.56
CA LYS A 199 41.08 11.91 52.27
C LYS A 199 41.91 12.69 51.25
N THR A 200 42.33 12.01 50.19
CA THR A 200 43.01 12.60 49.04
C THR A 200 42.02 12.69 47.90
N SER A 201 41.89 13.88 47.31
CA SER A 201 40.99 14.07 46.18
C SER A 201 41.49 13.35 44.94
N TRP A 202 40.59 13.04 44.00
CA TRP A 202 40.95 12.37 42.74
C TRP A 202 42.04 13.13 41.98
N GLU A 203 41.97 14.46 41.96
CA GLU A 203 42.94 15.34 41.30
C GLU A 203 44.34 15.13 41.88
N SER A 204 44.48 15.25 43.20
CA SER A 204 45.77 15.13 43.88
C SER A 204 46.32 13.71 43.77
N LYS A 205 45.49 12.67 43.91
CA LYS A 205 45.92 11.28 43.76
C LYS A 205 46.55 11.00 42.39
N ASN A 206 46.00 11.57 41.32
CA ASN A 206 46.42 11.26 39.96
C ASN A 206 47.51 12.20 39.41
N PHE A 207 47.64 13.41 39.96
CA PHE A 207 48.51 14.44 39.38
C PHE A 207 49.46 15.15 40.37
N TYR A 208 49.40 14.86 41.68
CA TYR A 208 50.31 15.45 42.68
C TYR A 208 51.50 14.52 42.97
N HIS A 209 52.72 15.01 42.79
CA HIS A 209 53.97 14.24 42.90
C HIS A 209 54.00 12.94 42.09
N VAL A 210 53.29 12.92 40.96
CA VAL A 210 53.27 11.79 40.02
C VAL A 210 54.26 12.06 38.89
N PRO A 211 55.09 11.09 38.46
CA PRO A 211 55.98 11.28 37.31
C PRO A 211 55.20 11.65 36.04
N LEU A 212 55.80 12.52 35.20
CA LEU A 212 55.22 12.98 33.94
C LEU A 212 54.68 11.82 33.09
N ALA A 213 55.45 10.74 32.93
CA ALA A 213 55.04 9.59 32.14
C ALA A 213 53.74 8.95 32.65
N ALA A 214 53.56 8.86 33.98
CA ALA A 214 52.36 8.32 34.58
C ALA A 214 51.16 9.26 34.42
N GLY A 215 51.34 10.57 34.66
CA GLY A 215 50.28 11.55 34.49
C GLY A 215 49.77 11.67 33.05
N VAL A 216 50.68 11.69 32.06
CA VAL A 216 50.31 11.66 30.64
C VAL A 216 49.57 10.36 30.30
N THR A 217 49.99 9.22 30.86
CA THR A 217 49.31 7.93 30.66
C THR A 217 47.88 7.96 31.21
N ILE A 218 47.65 8.58 32.38
CA ILE A 218 46.30 8.77 32.96
C ILE A 218 45.45 9.63 32.03
N LEU A 219 46.00 10.73 31.51
CA LEU A 219 45.32 11.59 30.54
C LEU A 219 44.96 10.83 29.25
N SER A 220 45.85 9.99 28.74
CA SER A 220 45.58 9.10 27.59
C SER A 220 44.48 8.08 27.88
N LYS A 221 44.45 7.53 29.10
CA LYS A 221 43.38 6.62 29.53
C LYS A 221 42.03 7.34 29.53
N LEU A 222 41.96 8.56 30.05
CA LEU A 222 40.73 9.37 30.03
C LEU A 222 40.24 9.65 28.60
N GLN A 223 41.14 9.93 27.65
CA GLN A 223 40.76 10.07 26.24
C GLN A 223 40.18 8.79 25.65
N GLY A 224 40.73 7.63 26.01
CA GLY A 224 40.19 6.32 25.63
C GLY A 224 38.79 6.08 26.20
N ASP A 225 38.57 6.41 27.48
CA ASP A 225 37.26 6.31 28.13
C ASP A 225 36.21 7.20 27.44
N ILE A 226 36.58 8.44 27.08
CA ILE A 226 35.72 9.38 26.35
C ILE A 226 35.27 8.76 25.03
N ARG A 227 36.21 8.24 24.22
CA ARG A 227 35.91 7.60 22.94
C ARG A 227 35.06 6.33 23.08
N ASN A 228 35.31 5.52 24.11
CA ASN A 228 34.54 4.32 24.38
C ASN A 228 33.08 4.66 24.74
N MET A 229 32.88 5.62 25.65
CA MET A 229 31.55 6.01 26.10
C MET A 229 30.76 6.80 25.04
N GLU A 230 31.45 7.61 24.23
CA GLU A 230 30.91 8.17 22.98
C GLU A 230 30.37 7.05 22.09
N ASN A 231 31.19 6.03 21.82
CA ASN A 231 30.81 4.91 20.97
C ASN A 231 29.60 4.13 21.49
N GLU A 232 29.59 3.77 22.78
CA GLU A 232 28.45 3.05 23.37
C GLU A 232 27.15 3.87 23.30
N THR A 233 27.23 5.17 23.59
CA THR A 233 26.06 6.06 23.59
C THR A 233 25.52 6.29 22.18
N VAL A 234 26.38 6.50 21.19
CA VAL A 234 25.98 6.68 19.79
C VAL A 234 25.35 5.40 19.22
N ASN A 235 25.92 4.23 19.52
CA ASN A 235 25.32 2.95 19.13
C ASN A 235 23.96 2.74 19.80
N HIS A 236 23.80 3.16 21.05
CA HIS A 236 22.50 3.13 21.72
C HIS A 236 21.47 4.04 21.04
N LEU A 237 21.85 5.28 20.70
CA LEU A 237 20.97 6.21 19.99
C LEU A 237 20.53 5.63 18.65
N LEU A 238 21.45 5.06 17.86
CA LEU A 238 21.15 4.41 16.60
C LEU A 238 20.20 3.21 16.80
N GLY A 239 20.52 2.30 17.72
CA GLY A 239 19.71 1.12 18.00
C GLY A 239 18.32 1.44 18.56
N SER A 240 18.18 2.50 19.35
CA SER A 240 16.90 2.94 19.91
C SER A 240 15.90 3.39 18.83
N VAL A 241 16.39 3.94 17.72
CA VAL A 241 15.58 4.34 16.56
C VAL A 241 15.11 3.10 15.78
N GLU A 242 15.94 2.06 15.70
CA GLU A 242 15.59 0.82 15.01
C GLU A 242 14.63 -0.06 15.81
N GLN A 243 14.78 -0.15 17.12
CA GLN A 243 13.88 -0.91 17.98
C GLN A 243 12.43 -0.40 17.92
N LYS A 244 12.24 0.91 17.68
CA LYS A 244 10.91 1.51 17.48
C LYS A 244 10.32 1.25 16.09
N SER A 245 11.08 0.63 15.17
CA SER A 245 10.60 0.34 13.83
C SER A 245 10.05 -1.08 13.67
N PHE A 246 8.96 -1.17 12.92
CA PHE A 246 8.36 -2.45 12.55
C PHE A 246 9.39 -3.30 11.81
N LYS A 247 9.65 -4.50 12.34
CA LYS A 247 10.45 -5.50 11.64
C LYS A 247 9.55 -6.21 10.63
N PHE A 248 9.92 -6.17 9.36
CA PHE A 248 9.26 -6.90 8.28
C PHE A 248 10.25 -7.93 7.73
N ASN A 249 9.78 -9.15 7.47
CA ASN A 249 10.61 -10.21 6.90
C ASN A 249 10.20 -10.57 5.47
N THR A 250 9.01 -10.16 5.04
CA THR A 250 8.45 -10.52 3.74
C THR A 250 7.98 -9.27 3.02
N LEU A 251 8.35 -9.16 1.75
CA LEU A 251 7.91 -8.12 0.82
C LEU A 251 7.09 -8.79 -0.28
N THR A 252 5.89 -8.28 -0.55
CA THR A 252 5.01 -8.80 -1.60
C THR A 252 4.39 -7.65 -2.38
N PRO A 253 4.44 -7.65 -3.72
CA PRO A 253 3.75 -6.65 -4.51
C PRO A 253 2.23 -6.85 -4.39
N ILE A 254 1.51 -5.77 -4.10
CA ILE A 254 0.05 -5.75 -4.02
C ILE A 254 -0.46 -4.87 -5.16
N VAL A 255 -1.38 -5.41 -5.95
CA VAL A 255 -2.08 -4.69 -7.02
C VAL A 255 -3.53 -4.51 -6.59
N LYS A 256 -3.94 -3.27 -6.36
CA LYS A 256 -5.31 -2.91 -6.00
C LYS A 256 -5.99 -2.24 -7.20
N PRO A 257 -6.75 -2.99 -8.03
CA PRO A 257 -7.51 -2.38 -9.12
C PRO A 257 -8.63 -1.49 -8.57
N LEU A 258 -8.94 -0.39 -9.27
CA LEU A 258 -10.13 0.42 -8.99
C LEU A 258 -11.42 -0.35 -9.32
N SER A 259 -11.38 -1.10 -10.43
CA SER A 259 -12.41 -2.07 -10.82
C SER A 259 -11.73 -3.24 -11.53
N SER A 260 -12.14 -4.47 -11.20
CA SER A 260 -11.72 -5.68 -11.91
C SER A 260 -12.51 -5.94 -13.19
N TYR A 261 -13.53 -5.13 -13.50
CA TYR A 261 -14.34 -5.23 -14.71
C TYR A 261 -14.27 -3.94 -15.53
N VAL A 262 -13.83 -4.06 -16.79
CA VAL A 262 -13.76 -2.95 -17.75
C VAL A 262 -14.33 -3.38 -19.10
N THR A 263 -15.02 -2.46 -19.78
CA THR A 263 -15.51 -2.68 -21.15
C THR A 263 -14.43 -2.35 -22.18
N VAL A 264 -14.53 -2.93 -23.39
CA VAL A 264 -13.63 -2.60 -24.50
C VAL A 264 -13.67 -1.09 -24.80
N GLY A 265 -12.49 -0.47 -24.80
CA GLY A 265 -12.31 0.98 -24.94
C GLY A 265 -12.40 1.77 -23.62
N GLY A 266 -12.65 1.12 -22.48
CA GLY A 266 -12.55 1.72 -21.15
C GLY A 266 -11.10 1.82 -20.66
N LYS A 267 -10.86 2.60 -19.59
CA LYS A 267 -9.55 2.71 -18.92
C LYS A 267 -9.48 1.73 -17.75
N TYR A 268 -8.42 0.94 -17.69
CA TYR A 268 -8.07 0.13 -16.51
C TYR A 268 -7.11 0.93 -15.62
N GLN A 269 -7.43 1.05 -14.33
CA GLN A 269 -6.62 1.76 -13.34
C GLN A 269 -6.41 0.87 -12.11
N ALA A 270 -5.18 0.84 -11.60
CA ALA A 270 -4.82 0.07 -10.42
C ALA A 270 -3.68 0.77 -9.66
N ASP A 271 -3.77 0.75 -8.33
CA ASP A 271 -2.68 1.18 -7.45
C ASP A 271 -1.76 -0.02 -7.21
N ILE A 272 -0.46 0.15 -7.49
CA ILE A 272 0.56 -0.89 -7.31
C ILE A 272 1.52 -0.41 -6.23
N PHE A 273 1.65 -1.17 -5.16
CA PHE A 273 2.55 -0.85 -4.05
C PHE A 273 3.15 -2.12 -3.43
N MET A 274 4.24 -1.97 -2.69
CA MET A 274 4.87 -3.07 -1.97
C MET A 274 4.23 -3.21 -0.59
N GLY A 275 3.68 -4.39 -0.29
CA GLY A 275 3.28 -4.77 1.06
C GLY A 275 4.48 -5.34 1.81
N ALA A 276 4.80 -4.78 2.97
CA ALA A 276 5.79 -5.32 3.91
C ALA A 276 5.06 -5.87 5.14
N TYR A 277 5.32 -7.13 5.51
CA TYR A 277 4.71 -7.77 6.67
C TYR A 277 5.66 -8.75 7.35
N ASP A 278 5.31 -9.14 8.58
CA ASP A 278 6.02 -10.15 9.36
C ASP A 278 5.24 -11.47 9.36
N ASN A 279 5.78 -12.48 8.67
CA ASN A 279 5.17 -13.81 8.59
C ASN A 279 5.27 -14.63 9.89
N GLN A 280 6.14 -14.25 10.83
CA GLN A 280 6.33 -14.95 12.11
C GLN A 280 5.38 -14.42 13.20
N ASN A 281 4.89 -13.18 13.05
CA ASN A 281 3.92 -12.57 13.96
C ASN A 281 2.65 -12.15 13.18
N PRO A 282 1.82 -13.13 12.76
CA PRO A 282 0.63 -12.83 11.97
C PRO A 282 -0.38 -12.03 12.80
N PRO A 283 -1.02 -11.01 12.20
CA PRO A 283 -2.05 -10.23 12.87
C PRO A 283 -3.36 -11.02 13.03
N GLU A 284 -4.27 -10.49 13.84
CA GLU A 284 -5.66 -10.97 13.89
C GLU A 284 -6.56 -10.07 13.04
N VAL A 285 -7.32 -10.66 12.11
CA VAL A 285 -8.22 -9.92 11.24
C VAL A 285 -9.66 -10.32 11.51
N TYR A 286 -10.51 -9.31 11.72
CA TYR A 286 -11.94 -9.47 11.98
C TYR A 286 -12.75 -8.64 11.00
N ILE A 287 -13.87 -9.18 10.52
CA ILE A 287 -14.87 -8.45 9.72
C ILE A 287 -16.18 -8.31 10.49
N CYS A 288 -16.98 -7.31 10.13
CA CYS A 288 -18.33 -7.14 10.66
C CYS A 288 -19.28 -8.24 10.16
N GLY A 289 -19.97 -8.91 11.08
CA GLY A 289 -21.09 -9.79 10.76
C GLY A 289 -22.36 -9.02 10.37
N PRO A 290 -23.45 -9.73 9.99
CA PRO A 290 -24.71 -9.11 9.59
C PRO A 290 -25.26 -8.16 10.67
N GLY A 291 -25.43 -6.88 10.33
CA GLY A 291 -25.94 -5.85 11.25
C GLY A 291 -24.90 -5.24 12.22
N ALA A 292 -23.65 -5.71 12.20
CA ALA A 292 -22.57 -5.13 12.99
C ALA A 292 -22.01 -3.86 12.33
N THR A 293 -21.52 -2.93 13.14
CA THR A 293 -20.88 -1.68 12.69
C THR A 293 -19.50 -1.50 13.32
N ILE A 294 -18.73 -0.52 12.85
CA ILE A 294 -17.42 -0.20 13.44
C ILE A 294 -17.53 1.12 14.18
N ASP A 295 -17.16 1.11 15.47
CA ASP A 295 -16.91 2.34 16.22
C ASP A 295 -15.53 2.87 15.81
N THR A 296 -15.52 3.98 15.07
CA THR A 296 -14.29 4.58 14.53
C THR A 296 -13.41 5.23 15.60
N LEU A 297 -13.99 5.61 16.75
CA LEU A 297 -13.25 6.24 17.85
C LEU A 297 -12.55 5.18 18.71
N LYS A 298 -13.27 4.08 19.00
CA LYS A 298 -12.72 2.96 19.80
C LYS A 298 -11.97 1.94 18.97
N LYS A 299 -12.14 1.95 17.64
CA LYS A 299 -11.59 0.97 16.68
C LYS A 299 -12.02 -0.46 16.99
N GLU A 300 -13.28 -0.62 17.34
CA GLU A 300 -13.87 -1.90 17.72
C GLU A 300 -15.12 -2.19 16.88
N ILE A 301 -15.41 -3.48 16.69
CA ILE A 301 -16.64 -3.93 16.03
C ILE A 301 -17.74 -3.94 17.09
N VAL A 302 -18.83 -3.24 16.82
CA VAL A 302 -20.05 -3.23 17.63
C VAL A 302 -21.04 -4.21 17.00
N GLY A 303 -21.18 -5.37 17.63
CA GLY A 303 -22.01 -6.48 17.17
C GLY A 303 -21.20 -7.75 16.92
N GLU A 304 -21.65 -8.59 16.00
CA GLU A 304 -20.95 -9.82 15.64
C GLU A 304 -19.63 -9.54 14.91
N ALA A 305 -18.55 -10.15 15.37
CA ALA A 305 -17.22 -10.07 14.75
C ALA A 305 -16.80 -11.46 14.25
N ILE A 306 -16.47 -11.56 12.97
CA ILE A 306 -16.07 -12.81 12.32
C ILE A 306 -14.55 -12.78 12.13
N LYS A 307 -13.83 -13.70 12.78
CA LYS A 307 -12.37 -13.84 12.62
C LYS A 307 -12.07 -14.53 11.29
N LEU A 308 -11.18 -13.94 10.50
CA LEU A 308 -10.76 -14.53 9.22
C LEU A 308 -9.62 -15.55 9.43
N PRO A 309 -9.59 -16.63 8.64
CA PRO A 309 -8.45 -17.53 8.60
C PRO A 309 -7.22 -16.81 8.05
N MET A 310 -6.07 -17.05 8.68
CA MET A 310 -4.79 -16.48 8.29
C MET A 310 -3.96 -17.52 7.51
N ASP A 311 -3.30 -17.09 6.45
CA ASP A 311 -2.25 -17.82 5.74
C ASP A 311 -0.98 -16.98 5.82
N GLY A 312 -0.10 -17.33 6.77
CA GLY A 312 0.96 -16.41 7.18
C GLY A 312 0.39 -15.11 7.74
N ALA A 313 0.91 -13.97 7.29
CA ALA A 313 0.36 -12.65 7.65
C ALA A 313 -0.83 -12.19 6.79
N MET A 314 -1.34 -13.02 5.87
CA MET A 314 -2.45 -12.66 4.98
C MET A 314 -3.76 -13.28 5.46
N ALA A 315 -4.79 -12.44 5.69
CA ALA A 315 -6.14 -12.92 5.96
C ALA A 315 -6.85 -13.32 4.67
N LYS A 316 -7.50 -14.48 4.67
CA LYS A 316 -8.33 -14.96 3.55
C LYS A 316 -9.81 -14.68 3.82
N LEU A 317 -10.43 -13.92 2.94
CA LEU A 317 -11.87 -13.65 2.95
C LEU A 317 -12.55 -14.44 1.84
N GLU A 318 -13.49 -15.30 2.21
CA GLU A 318 -14.36 -16.02 1.28
C GLU A 318 -15.81 -15.87 1.76
N GLN A 319 -16.67 -15.27 0.94
CA GLN A 319 -18.09 -15.08 1.26
C GLN A 319 -18.98 -15.24 0.02
N GLY A 320 -20.16 -15.81 0.20
CA GLY A 320 -21.15 -15.92 -0.87
C GLY A 320 -21.74 -14.56 -1.26
N ALA A 321 -21.83 -14.30 -2.56
CA ALA A 321 -22.42 -13.09 -3.11
C ALA A 321 -23.96 -13.21 -3.18
N ALA A 322 -24.67 -12.73 -2.16
CA ALA A 322 -26.13 -12.90 -2.06
C ALA A 322 -26.96 -11.81 -2.77
N ARG A 323 -26.45 -10.58 -2.87
CA ARG A 323 -27.19 -9.43 -3.41
C ARG A 323 -26.43 -8.79 -4.55
N ALA A 324 -27.12 -8.60 -5.68
CA ALA A 324 -26.60 -7.85 -6.81
C ALA A 324 -26.35 -6.37 -6.47
N GLY A 325 -25.33 -5.78 -7.09
CA GLY A 325 -24.89 -4.41 -6.85
C GLY A 325 -23.63 -4.32 -5.98
N LEU A 326 -23.36 -3.12 -5.48
CA LEU A 326 -22.19 -2.84 -4.63
C LEU A 326 -22.41 -3.40 -3.21
N ASN A 327 -21.46 -4.21 -2.77
CA ASN A 327 -21.39 -4.78 -1.44
C ASN A 327 -20.12 -4.28 -0.75
N THR A 328 -20.25 -3.89 0.50
CA THR A 328 -19.14 -3.35 1.29
C THR A 328 -18.77 -4.31 2.40
N VAL A 329 -17.48 -4.58 2.57
CA VAL A 329 -16.92 -5.34 3.69
C VAL A 329 -16.10 -4.38 4.53
N ARG A 330 -16.40 -4.33 5.83
CA ARG A 330 -15.68 -3.52 6.81
C ARG A 330 -15.11 -4.44 7.88
N GLY A 331 -13.93 -4.10 8.39
CA GLY A 331 -13.28 -4.87 9.43
C GLY A 331 -12.17 -4.13 10.15
N ILE A 332 -11.52 -4.85 11.05
CA ILE A 332 -10.36 -4.39 11.81
C ILE A 332 -9.21 -5.40 11.72
N ILE A 333 -7.99 -4.89 11.70
CA ILE A 333 -6.75 -5.65 11.82
C ILE A 333 -6.13 -5.26 13.15
N LYS A 334 -5.91 -6.24 14.02
CA LYS A 334 -5.20 -6.10 15.29
C LYS A 334 -3.81 -6.71 15.15
N PHE A 335 -2.77 -5.94 15.45
CA PHE A 335 -1.39 -6.43 15.41
C PHE A 335 -0.61 -5.90 16.61
N LYS A 336 0.40 -6.66 17.03
CA LYS A 336 1.30 -6.25 18.12
C LYS A 336 2.74 -6.21 17.61
N PRO A 337 3.36 -5.02 17.48
CA PRO A 337 4.78 -4.90 17.20
C PRO A 337 5.62 -5.47 18.34
N VAL A 338 6.78 -6.03 18.01
CA VAL A 338 7.75 -6.54 19.00
C VAL A 338 8.22 -5.38 19.89
N GLY A 339 7.97 -5.49 21.20
CA GLY A 339 8.32 -4.44 22.18
C GLY A 339 7.35 -3.25 22.22
N GLY A 340 6.24 -3.29 21.47
CA GLY A 340 5.21 -2.25 21.46
C GLY A 340 3.84 -2.71 21.96
N GLU A 341 2.93 -1.76 22.09
CA GLU A 341 1.53 -2.00 22.43
C GLU A 341 0.72 -2.51 21.23
N ALA A 342 -0.37 -3.21 21.50
CA ALA A 342 -1.26 -3.68 20.44
C ALA A 342 -1.92 -2.49 19.72
N GLU A 343 -1.82 -2.48 18.40
CA GLU A 343 -2.46 -1.49 17.53
C GLU A 343 -3.62 -2.13 16.74
N THR A 344 -4.68 -1.34 16.56
CA THR A 344 -5.82 -1.70 15.72
C THR A 344 -5.95 -0.72 14.55
N ARG A 345 -6.20 -1.24 13.35
CA ARG A 345 -6.47 -0.47 12.13
C ARG A 345 -7.79 -0.92 11.51
N ILE A 346 -8.58 0.05 11.06
CA ILE A 346 -9.88 -0.20 10.39
C ILE A 346 -9.62 -0.28 8.89
N PHE A 347 -10.31 -1.20 8.21
CA PHE A 347 -10.31 -1.25 6.75
C PHE A 347 -11.74 -1.38 6.21
N GLU A 348 -11.90 -0.92 4.96
CA GLU A 348 -13.12 -1.03 4.20
C GLU A 348 -12.75 -1.39 2.76
N THR A 349 -13.47 -2.35 2.19
CA THR A 349 -13.37 -2.74 0.79
C THR A 349 -14.75 -2.90 0.18
N VAL A 350 -14.88 -2.62 -1.11
CA VAL A 350 -16.14 -2.70 -1.85
C VAL A 350 -15.95 -3.67 -3.00
N TYR A 351 -16.93 -4.54 -3.22
CA TYR A 351 -16.97 -5.44 -4.37
C TYR A 351 -18.35 -5.40 -5.03
N GLU A 352 -18.40 -5.53 -6.34
CA GLU A 352 -19.64 -5.50 -7.12
C GLU A 352 -20.07 -6.91 -7.50
N VAL A 353 -21.36 -7.21 -7.34
CA VAL A 353 -21.96 -8.48 -7.74
C VAL A 353 -22.89 -8.22 -8.91
N ALA A 354 -22.51 -8.71 -10.10
CA ALA A 354 -23.37 -8.67 -11.27
C ALA A 354 -24.34 -9.86 -11.27
N GLN A 355 -25.59 -9.63 -11.71
CA GLN A 355 -26.50 -10.74 -11.98
C GLN A 355 -26.04 -11.47 -13.26
N PRO A 356 -25.98 -12.81 -13.25
CA PRO A 356 -25.71 -13.55 -14.47
C PRO A 356 -26.86 -13.33 -15.47
N ASN A 357 -26.53 -12.87 -16.67
CA ASN A 357 -27.51 -12.72 -17.76
C ASN A 357 -27.05 -13.55 -18.96
N LEU A 358 -27.93 -14.43 -19.46
CA LEU A 358 -27.71 -15.22 -20.67
C LEU A 358 -28.65 -14.72 -21.76
N VAL A 359 -28.08 -14.14 -22.82
CA VAL A 359 -28.85 -13.68 -23.98
C VAL A 359 -28.76 -14.72 -25.08
N VAL A 360 -29.84 -15.48 -25.30
CA VAL A 360 -29.99 -16.38 -26.45
C VAL A 360 -30.85 -15.69 -27.49
N SER A 361 -30.26 -15.34 -28.64
CA SER A 361 -30.98 -14.68 -29.74
C SER A 361 -30.89 -15.53 -31.03
N PRO A 362 -32.01 -16.03 -31.57
CA PRO A 362 -31.99 -16.80 -32.81
C PRO A 362 -31.62 -15.91 -34.01
N SER A 363 -30.48 -16.21 -34.65
CA SER A 363 -29.89 -15.38 -35.71
C SER A 363 -30.79 -15.15 -36.93
N LYS A 364 -31.68 -16.10 -37.25
CA LYS A 364 -32.63 -15.99 -38.37
C LYS A 364 -33.94 -15.28 -38.02
N MET A 365 -34.18 -14.95 -36.76
CA MET A 365 -35.41 -14.29 -36.28
C MET A 365 -35.24 -12.78 -36.08
N ASN A 366 -34.11 -12.18 -36.49
CA ASN A 366 -33.92 -10.72 -36.48
C ASN A 366 -34.76 -10.02 -37.56
N VAL A 367 -36.09 -10.12 -37.46
CA VAL A 367 -37.06 -9.60 -38.42
C VAL A 367 -38.07 -8.72 -37.68
N PHE A 368 -38.32 -7.53 -38.23
CA PHE A 368 -39.49 -6.73 -37.87
C PHE A 368 -40.51 -6.75 -39.00
N TYR A 369 -41.79 -6.88 -38.64
CA TYR A 369 -42.90 -6.84 -39.57
C TYR A 369 -43.49 -5.43 -39.66
N ARG A 370 -43.76 -4.96 -40.87
CA ARG A 370 -44.44 -3.69 -41.12
C ARG A 370 -45.93 -3.79 -40.75
N GLY A 371 -46.49 -2.68 -40.24
CA GLY A 371 -47.91 -2.57 -39.92
C GLY A 371 -48.34 -3.23 -38.62
N VAL A 372 -47.39 -3.75 -37.83
CA VAL A 372 -47.65 -4.40 -36.54
C VAL A 372 -46.70 -3.89 -35.47
N ASP A 373 -47.09 -4.08 -34.21
CA ASP A 373 -46.28 -3.76 -33.04
C ASP A 373 -45.29 -4.88 -32.79
N ASN A 374 -43.99 -4.61 -32.97
CA ASN A 374 -42.93 -5.61 -32.75
C ASN A 374 -42.36 -5.42 -31.34
N PRO A 375 -42.72 -6.26 -30.35
CA PRO A 375 -42.18 -6.15 -29.00
C PRO A 375 -40.70 -6.57 -28.96
N VAL A 376 -39.88 -5.80 -28.26
CA VAL A 376 -38.45 -6.07 -28.06
C VAL A 376 -38.01 -5.71 -26.64
N THR A 377 -37.12 -6.52 -26.10
CA THR A 377 -36.41 -6.24 -24.85
C THR A 377 -34.99 -5.81 -25.18
N ILE A 378 -34.57 -4.63 -24.71
CA ILE A 378 -33.25 -4.07 -24.97
C ILE A 378 -32.51 -4.00 -23.64
N SER A 379 -31.40 -4.72 -23.52
CA SER A 379 -30.51 -4.68 -22.36
C SER A 379 -29.07 -4.48 -22.82
N VAL A 380 -28.28 -3.79 -22.00
CA VAL A 380 -26.84 -3.58 -22.23
C VAL A 380 -26.09 -4.08 -21.00
N SER A 381 -25.17 -5.01 -21.19
CA SER A 381 -24.41 -5.61 -20.10
C SER A 381 -23.65 -4.55 -19.30
N GLY A 382 -23.86 -4.53 -17.99
CA GLY A 382 -23.22 -3.58 -17.07
C GLY A 382 -23.98 -2.26 -16.87
N PHE A 383 -25.17 -2.10 -17.46
CA PHE A 383 -26.00 -0.91 -17.29
C PHE A 383 -27.42 -1.28 -16.83
N SER A 384 -27.99 -0.45 -15.96
CA SER A 384 -29.39 -0.60 -15.54
C SER A 384 -30.34 -0.05 -16.60
N ASP A 385 -31.58 -0.54 -16.65
CA ASP A 385 -32.62 -0.09 -17.61
C ASP A 385 -32.86 1.42 -17.63
N LYS A 386 -32.58 2.11 -16.51
CA LYS A 386 -32.72 3.57 -16.39
C LYS A 386 -31.62 4.34 -17.14
N ASP A 387 -30.46 3.74 -17.32
CA ASP A 387 -29.29 4.36 -17.94
C ASP A 387 -29.23 4.10 -19.44
N ILE A 388 -30.17 3.28 -19.96
CA ILE A 388 -30.26 2.86 -21.36
C ILE A 388 -31.32 3.70 -22.07
N GLN A 389 -30.89 4.44 -23.08
CA GLN A 389 -31.78 5.20 -23.96
C GLN A 389 -31.73 4.60 -25.38
N PRO A 390 -32.70 3.74 -25.74
CA PRO A 390 -32.72 3.10 -27.05
C PRO A 390 -33.26 4.01 -28.15
N SER A 391 -32.81 3.73 -29.37
CA SER A 391 -33.23 4.43 -30.58
C SER A 391 -33.22 3.49 -31.78
N VAL A 392 -33.95 3.84 -32.83
CA VAL A 392 -34.03 3.06 -34.07
C VAL A 392 -33.66 3.93 -35.26
N SER A 393 -32.98 3.35 -36.24
CA SER A 393 -32.59 4.06 -37.47
C SER A 393 -33.76 4.31 -38.43
N ASN A 394 -34.82 3.48 -38.36
CA ASN A 394 -35.94 3.50 -39.29
C ASN A 394 -37.24 3.14 -38.58
N GLY A 395 -38.21 4.05 -38.60
CA GLY A 395 -39.52 3.88 -37.96
C GLY A 395 -39.64 4.62 -36.62
N SER A 396 -40.41 4.07 -35.70
CA SER A 396 -40.58 4.61 -34.35
C SER A 396 -40.36 3.53 -33.28
N LEU A 397 -39.92 4.00 -32.11
CA LEU A 397 -39.73 3.21 -30.91
C LEU A 397 -40.57 3.83 -29.79
N SER A 398 -41.39 3.04 -29.13
CA SER A 398 -42.20 3.47 -27.99
C SER A 398 -42.09 2.48 -26.83
N LYS A 399 -42.40 2.94 -25.62
CA LYS A 399 -42.39 2.08 -24.43
C LYS A 399 -43.66 1.21 -24.41
N GLY A 400 -43.49 -0.10 -24.28
CA GLY A 400 -44.57 -1.08 -24.15
C GLY A 400 -44.70 -1.60 -22.72
N GLY A 401 -45.62 -2.55 -22.50
CA GLY A 401 -45.82 -3.18 -21.19
C GLY A 401 -44.65 -4.06 -20.72
N GLU A 402 -44.01 -4.77 -21.64
CA GLU A 402 -42.91 -5.72 -21.36
C GLU A 402 -41.55 -5.27 -21.91
N GLY A 403 -41.41 -3.98 -22.24
CA GLY A 403 -40.17 -3.43 -22.81
C GLY A 403 -40.43 -2.31 -23.80
N TRP A 404 -39.98 -2.50 -25.03
CA TRP A 404 -40.12 -1.53 -26.11
C TRP A 404 -40.89 -2.12 -27.29
N VAL A 405 -41.55 -1.26 -28.06
CA VAL A 405 -42.28 -1.63 -29.27
C VAL A 405 -41.67 -0.90 -30.44
N VAL A 406 -41.24 -1.64 -31.44
CA VAL A 406 -40.71 -1.12 -32.71
C VAL A 406 -41.81 -1.15 -33.77
N ARG A 407 -42.07 0.00 -34.39
CA ARG A 407 -42.85 0.10 -35.63
C ARG A 407 -41.91 0.51 -36.76
N PRO A 408 -41.42 -0.43 -37.59
CA PRO A 408 -40.43 -0.12 -38.61
C PRO A 408 -41.05 0.72 -39.74
N GLY A 409 -40.24 1.57 -40.36
CA GLY A 409 -40.65 2.37 -41.52
C GLY A 409 -40.55 1.62 -42.84
N LYS A 410 -40.36 2.38 -43.94
CA LYS A 410 -40.41 1.84 -45.31
C LYS A 410 -39.13 1.09 -45.72
N ASP A 411 -37.98 1.40 -45.13
CA ASP A 411 -36.72 0.79 -45.53
C ASP A 411 -36.66 -0.71 -45.22
N ARG A 412 -35.74 -1.42 -45.88
CA ARG A 412 -35.58 -2.88 -45.77
C ARG A 412 -34.86 -3.33 -44.51
N GLU A 413 -34.25 -2.40 -43.78
CA GLU A 413 -33.51 -2.65 -42.55
C GLU A 413 -33.85 -1.60 -41.48
N CYS A 414 -33.69 -1.98 -40.23
CA CYS A 414 -33.84 -1.12 -39.06
C CYS A 414 -32.75 -1.52 -38.05
N ILE A 415 -31.91 -0.57 -37.65
CA ILE A 415 -30.85 -0.79 -36.66
C ILE A 415 -31.35 -0.28 -35.32
N VAL A 416 -31.28 -1.12 -34.29
CA VAL A 416 -31.65 -0.77 -32.91
C VAL A 416 -30.37 -0.40 -32.15
N THR A 417 -30.16 0.89 -31.89
CA THR A 417 -29.02 1.40 -31.12
C THR A 417 -29.43 1.71 -29.68
N ALA A 418 -28.46 1.68 -28.77
CA ALA A 418 -28.68 2.06 -27.37
C ALA A 418 -27.60 3.04 -26.93
N THR A 419 -28.02 4.22 -26.45
CA THR A 419 -27.12 5.17 -25.81
C THR A 419 -27.14 4.92 -24.31
N VAL A 420 -25.99 4.58 -23.74
CA VAL A 420 -25.84 4.38 -22.30
C VAL A 420 -25.21 5.60 -21.63
N THR A 421 -25.65 5.89 -20.41
CA THR A 421 -25.02 6.89 -19.54
C THR A 421 -24.10 6.19 -18.56
N ASN A 422 -22.82 6.53 -18.60
CA ASN A 422 -21.81 6.01 -17.68
C ASN A 422 -21.99 6.62 -16.28
N PRO A 423 -21.45 5.97 -15.22
CA PRO A 423 -21.45 6.53 -13.86
C PRO A 423 -20.77 7.91 -13.74
N ASP A 424 -19.88 8.26 -14.68
CA ASP A 424 -19.21 9.57 -14.77
C ASP A 424 -20.08 10.65 -15.46
N GLY A 425 -21.30 10.31 -15.88
CA GLY A 425 -22.23 11.19 -16.60
C GLY A 425 -21.97 11.30 -18.12
N SER A 426 -20.91 10.68 -18.64
CA SER A 426 -20.64 10.63 -20.08
C SER A 426 -21.61 9.69 -20.80
N LYS A 427 -21.94 10.01 -22.05
CA LYS A 427 -22.83 9.18 -22.89
C LYS A 427 -22.02 8.43 -23.93
N LYS A 428 -22.28 7.13 -24.08
CA LYS A 428 -21.67 6.27 -25.10
C LYS A 428 -22.75 5.55 -25.91
N THR A 429 -22.68 5.63 -27.23
CA THR A 429 -23.60 4.91 -28.11
C THR A 429 -23.06 3.51 -28.38
N MET A 430 -23.85 2.49 -28.05
CA MET A 430 -23.60 1.10 -28.40
C MET A 430 -24.15 0.84 -29.80
N GLN A 431 -23.30 0.28 -30.67
CA GLN A 431 -23.74 -0.08 -32.02
C GLN A 431 -24.73 -1.25 -31.95
N GLY A 432 -25.78 -1.12 -32.74
CA GLY A 432 -26.87 -2.06 -32.82
C GLY A 432 -26.65 -3.17 -33.84
N ASN A 433 -27.45 -4.23 -33.72
CA ASN A 433 -27.57 -5.23 -34.78
C ASN A 433 -28.62 -4.80 -35.81
N PRO A 434 -28.40 -5.04 -37.11
CA PRO A 434 -29.40 -4.79 -38.13
C PRO A 434 -30.54 -5.83 -38.05
N PHE A 435 -31.77 -5.33 -38.02
CA PHE A 435 -32.99 -6.12 -38.16
C PHE A 435 -33.54 -5.97 -39.58
N ARG A 436 -33.95 -7.08 -40.19
CA ARG A 436 -34.56 -7.09 -41.51
C ARG A 436 -36.01 -6.68 -41.40
N VAL A 437 -36.45 -5.71 -42.19
CA VAL A 437 -37.84 -5.26 -42.20
C VAL A 437 -38.60 -5.96 -43.33
N LYS A 438 -39.52 -6.85 -42.96
CA LYS A 438 -40.37 -7.60 -43.90
C LYS A 438 -41.82 -7.14 -43.81
N ASN A 439 -42.56 -7.37 -44.89
CA ASN A 439 -44.01 -7.32 -44.81
C ASN A 439 -44.50 -8.58 -44.12
N VAL A 440 -45.62 -8.48 -43.40
CA VAL A 440 -46.37 -9.65 -42.92
C VAL A 440 -46.61 -10.58 -44.13
N PRO A 441 -46.45 -11.91 -44.02
CA PRO A 441 -46.78 -12.85 -45.09
C PRO A 441 -48.21 -12.68 -45.63
N ASN A 442 -48.50 -13.23 -46.81
CA ASN A 442 -49.85 -13.17 -47.36
C ASN A 442 -50.76 -14.14 -46.59
N PRO A 443 -52.01 -13.76 -46.28
CA PRO A 443 -52.97 -14.68 -45.69
C PRO A 443 -53.44 -15.70 -46.73
N THR A 444 -53.94 -16.83 -46.25
CA THR A 444 -54.56 -17.86 -47.07
C THR A 444 -56.07 -17.58 -47.20
N PRO A 445 -56.64 -17.61 -48.42
CA PRO A 445 -58.07 -17.47 -48.59
C PRO A 445 -58.79 -18.76 -48.18
N TYR A 446 -59.94 -18.61 -47.52
CA TYR A 446 -60.83 -19.69 -47.13
C TYR A 446 -62.25 -19.42 -47.62
N PHE A 447 -62.92 -20.47 -48.07
CA PHE A 447 -64.32 -20.43 -48.43
C PHE A 447 -65.05 -21.65 -47.85
N ALA A 448 -66.14 -21.45 -47.12
CA ALA A 448 -66.84 -22.54 -46.41
C ALA A 448 -65.93 -23.39 -45.49
N GLY A 449 -64.84 -22.82 -44.97
CA GLY A 449 -63.85 -23.55 -44.17
C GLY A 449 -62.81 -24.35 -44.97
N LYS A 450 -62.84 -24.26 -46.31
CA LYS A 450 -61.93 -24.93 -47.24
C LYS A 450 -60.83 -23.99 -47.75
N SER A 451 -59.59 -24.49 -47.84
CA SER A 451 -58.40 -23.73 -48.27
C SER A 451 -58.02 -24.05 -49.73
N VAL A 452 -56.87 -23.55 -50.17
CA VAL A 452 -56.23 -23.90 -51.44
C VAL A 452 -55.86 -25.39 -51.55
N ASP A 453 -55.75 -26.11 -50.42
CA ASP A 453 -55.36 -27.51 -50.37
C ASP A 453 -56.56 -28.46 -50.54
N ASP A 454 -57.78 -27.94 -50.42
CA ASP A 454 -59.01 -28.71 -50.59
C ASP A 454 -59.47 -28.69 -52.06
N GLU A 455 -59.55 -29.86 -52.70
CA GLU A 455 -59.99 -29.95 -54.10
C GLU A 455 -61.50 -30.15 -54.28
N THR A 456 -62.22 -30.46 -53.20
CA THR A 456 -63.65 -30.81 -53.24
C THR A 456 -64.47 -30.03 -52.22
N ILE A 457 -65.72 -29.73 -52.56
CA ILE A 457 -66.67 -29.06 -51.68
C ILE A 457 -68.05 -29.72 -51.78
N LYS A 458 -68.69 -29.98 -50.64
CA LYS A 458 -70.07 -30.51 -50.66
C LYS A 458 -71.01 -29.42 -51.13
N LYS A 459 -72.02 -29.79 -51.92
CA LYS A 459 -73.03 -28.82 -52.39
C LYS A 459 -73.67 -28.02 -51.24
N ALA A 460 -73.95 -28.67 -50.10
CA ALA A 460 -74.53 -28.01 -48.92
C ALA A 460 -73.62 -26.91 -48.34
N GLU A 461 -72.32 -27.19 -48.23
CA GLU A 461 -71.30 -26.25 -47.71
C GLU A 461 -71.10 -25.07 -48.67
N LEU A 462 -71.13 -25.35 -49.98
CA LEU A 462 -71.08 -24.33 -51.03
C LEU A 462 -72.27 -23.35 -50.96
N THR A 463 -73.50 -23.87 -50.76
CA THR A 463 -74.71 -23.03 -50.66
C THR A 463 -74.86 -22.32 -49.31
N ALA A 464 -74.30 -22.88 -48.23
CA ALA A 464 -74.38 -22.30 -46.89
C ALA A 464 -73.33 -21.20 -46.64
N SER A 465 -72.25 -21.17 -47.44
CA SER A 465 -71.20 -20.17 -47.33
C SER A 465 -71.73 -18.75 -47.53
N GLN A 466 -71.25 -17.81 -46.72
CA GLN A 466 -71.63 -16.39 -46.83
C GLN A 466 -70.64 -15.57 -47.65
N GLY A 467 -69.40 -16.05 -47.82
CA GLY A 467 -68.32 -15.25 -48.34
C GLY A 467 -66.94 -15.89 -48.25
N VAL A 468 -65.93 -15.14 -48.66
CA VAL A 468 -64.51 -15.49 -48.55
C VAL A 468 -63.92 -14.82 -47.33
N ILE A 469 -63.07 -15.55 -46.59
CA ILE A 469 -62.34 -15.03 -45.43
C ILE A 469 -60.85 -15.19 -45.70
N ALA A 470 -60.05 -14.17 -45.42
CA ALA A 470 -58.59 -14.27 -45.45
C ALA A 470 -58.09 -14.54 -44.03
N LYS A 471 -57.44 -15.69 -43.83
CA LYS A 471 -56.89 -16.08 -42.52
C LYS A 471 -55.40 -16.34 -42.64
N MET A 472 -54.66 -15.95 -41.62
CA MET A 472 -53.26 -16.30 -41.50
C MET A 472 -53.13 -17.60 -40.72
N VAL A 473 -52.38 -18.55 -41.27
CA VAL A 473 -52.07 -19.83 -40.63
C VAL A 473 -50.63 -19.75 -40.16
N ASP A 474 -50.34 -20.22 -38.94
CA ASP A 474 -48.99 -20.28 -38.35
C ASP A 474 -48.24 -18.93 -38.33
N PHE A 475 -48.89 -17.87 -37.85
CA PHE A 475 -48.25 -16.57 -37.65
C PHE A 475 -48.40 -16.06 -36.22
N GLU A 476 -47.31 -15.53 -35.67
CA GLU A 476 -47.19 -15.19 -34.24
C GLU A 476 -47.93 -13.90 -33.84
N PHE A 477 -48.37 -13.09 -34.81
CA PHE A 477 -49.14 -11.88 -34.55
C PHE A 477 -50.62 -12.06 -34.88
N ASP A 478 -51.49 -11.61 -33.98
CA ASP A 478 -52.94 -11.58 -34.22
C ASP A 478 -53.30 -10.43 -35.17
N LEU A 479 -53.65 -10.77 -36.41
CA LEU A 479 -53.95 -9.81 -37.47
C LEU A 479 -55.21 -10.20 -38.23
N ARG A 480 -55.96 -9.18 -38.65
CA ARG A 480 -57.16 -9.34 -39.47
C ARG A 480 -56.91 -8.81 -40.87
N PHE A 481 -57.22 -9.63 -41.86
CA PHE A 481 -57.23 -9.26 -43.27
C PHE A 481 -58.67 -9.16 -43.76
N GLU A 482 -59.01 -8.04 -44.39
CA GLU A 482 -60.34 -7.81 -44.93
C GLU A 482 -60.36 -8.11 -46.43
N VAL A 483 -61.24 -9.01 -46.88
CA VAL A 483 -61.40 -9.31 -48.31
C VAL A 483 -62.09 -8.12 -49.00
N VAL A 484 -61.43 -7.57 -50.02
CA VAL A 484 -61.85 -6.37 -50.76
C VAL A 484 -62.68 -6.72 -51.99
N GLU A 485 -62.30 -7.75 -52.72
CA GLU A 485 -62.99 -8.20 -53.92
C GLU A 485 -62.64 -9.65 -54.26
N PHE A 486 -63.55 -10.33 -54.95
CA PHE A 486 -63.29 -11.62 -55.58
C PHE A 486 -64.32 -11.86 -56.70
N LYS A 487 -64.03 -12.82 -57.57
CA LYS A 487 -64.98 -13.32 -58.57
C LYS A 487 -65.21 -14.82 -58.40
N VAL A 488 -66.36 -15.28 -58.85
CA VAL A 488 -66.75 -16.69 -58.88
C VAL A 488 -66.97 -17.09 -60.32
N THR A 489 -66.28 -18.15 -60.75
CA THR A 489 -66.37 -18.73 -62.08
C THR A 489 -66.87 -20.16 -61.95
N MET A 490 -67.98 -20.51 -62.61
CA MET A 490 -68.50 -21.88 -62.65
C MET A 490 -68.66 -22.35 -64.09
N ILE A 491 -68.28 -23.59 -64.37
CA ILE A 491 -68.44 -24.18 -65.71
C ILE A 491 -69.79 -24.88 -65.79
N VAL A 492 -70.71 -24.33 -66.59
CA VAL A 492 -72.04 -24.92 -66.83
C VAL A 492 -72.16 -25.26 -68.31
N SER A 493 -72.35 -26.55 -68.62
CA SER A 493 -72.50 -27.05 -70.00
C SER A 493 -71.38 -26.61 -70.98
N GLY A 494 -70.15 -26.48 -70.48
CA GLY A 494 -68.98 -26.09 -71.27
C GLY A 494 -68.70 -24.58 -71.35
N THR A 495 -69.61 -23.73 -70.85
CA THR A 495 -69.42 -22.27 -70.84
C THR A 495 -69.06 -21.77 -69.43
N PRO A 496 -67.98 -20.98 -69.26
CA PRO A 496 -67.67 -20.34 -67.98
C PRO A 496 -68.63 -19.18 -67.72
N ILE A 497 -69.33 -19.22 -66.60
CA ILE A 497 -70.14 -18.11 -66.11
C ILE A 497 -69.38 -17.43 -64.98
N GLU A 498 -69.01 -16.17 -65.17
CA GLU A 498 -68.27 -15.37 -64.19
C GLU A 498 -69.18 -14.33 -63.53
N LYS A 499 -69.07 -14.21 -62.22
CA LYS A 499 -69.72 -13.16 -61.43
C LYS A 499 -68.70 -12.50 -60.51
N TYR A 500 -68.82 -11.18 -60.32
CA TYR A 500 -67.89 -10.40 -59.53
C TYR A 500 -68.59 -9.77 -58.32
N THR A 501 -67.89 -9.65 -57.19
CA THR A 501 -68.39 -8.98 -55.99
C THR A 501 -67.31 -8.12 -55.34
N LYS A 502 -67.75 -7.04 -54.71
CA LYS A 502 -66.94 -6.17 -53.86
C LYS A 502 -67.29 -6.46 -52.40
N GLY A 503 -66.25 -6.60 -51.58
CA GLY A 503 -66.35 -7.00 -50.18
C GLY A 503 -66.26 -8.52 -49.98
N PRO A 504 -66.31 -8.96 -48.71
CA PRO A 504 -66.11 -10.36 -48.34
C PRO A 504 -67.31 -11.25 -48.65
N ALA A 505 -68.51 -10.68 -48.83
CA ALA A 505 -69.76 -11.42 -48.98
C ALA A 505 -70.08 -11.80 -50.44
N LEU A 506 -70.76 -12.93 -50.61
CA LEU A 506 -71.30 -13.36 -51.90
C LEU A 506 -72.44 -12.45 -52.37
N SER A 507 -72.47 -12.13 -53.66
CA SER A 507 -73.60 -11.44 -54.28
C SER A 507 -74.82 -12.37 -54.44
N GLY A 508 -76.02 -11.81 -54.60
CA GLY A 508 -77.25 -12.59 -54.81
C GLY A 508 -77.14 -13.53 -56.02
N GLU A 509 -76.57 -13.04 -57.11
CA GLU A 509 -76.37 -13.81 -58.35
C GLU A 509 -75.40 -15.00 -58.16
N MET A 510 -74.38 -14.86 -57.31
CA MET A 510 -73.47 -15.96 -56.97
C MET A 510 -74.17 -17.05 -56.15
N LYS A 511 -75.05 -16.66 -55.21
CA LYS A 511 -75.83 -17.63 -54.41
C LYS A 511 -76.78 -18.44 -55.27
N GLU A 512 -77.46 -17.78 -56.22
CA GLU A 512 -78.31 -18.48 -57.20
C GLU A 512 -77.50 -19.43 -58.10
N MET A 513 -76.29 -19.04 -58.49
CA MET A 513 -75.38 -19.89 -59.24
C MET A 513 -75.04 -21.16 -58.45
N PHE A 514 -74.72 -21.04 -57.16
CA PHE A 514 -74.41 -22.18 -56.30
C PHE A 514 -75.60 -23.12 -56.06
N GLN A 515 -76.84 -22.60 -55.99
CA GLN A 515 -78.03 -23.46 -55.89
C GLN A 515 -78.20 -24.36 -57.12
N LYS A 516 -77.87 -23.84 -58.31
CA LYS A 516 -77.96 -24.54 -59.59
C LYS A 516 -76.77 -25.48 -59.87
N ALA A 517 -75.73 -25.43 -59.04
CA ALA A 517 -74.56 -26.29 -59.19
C ALA A 517 -74.94 -27.79 -59.07
N LYS A 518 -74.38 -28.64 -59.93
CA LYS A 518 -74.57 -30.10 -59.91
C LYS A 518 -73.29 -30.80 -59.43
N PRO A 519 -73.40 -31.97 -58.77
CA PRO A 519 -72.22 -32.79 -58.46
C PRO A 519 -71.37 -33.04 -59.71
N GLY A 520 -70.06 -32.91 -59.58
CA GLY A 520 -69.07 -33.03 -60.65
C GLY A 520 -68.66 -31.72 -61.32
N GLN A 521 -69.40 -30.61 -61.12
CA GLN A 521 -69.04 -29.31 -61.68
C GLN A 521 -67.86 -28.67 -60.92
N LYS A 522 -67.05 -27.87 -61.63
CA LYS A 522 -65.95 -27.10 -61.04
C LYS A 522 -66.39 -25.66 -60.77
N VAL A 523 -66.08 -25.18 -59.58
CA VAL A 523 -66.27 -23.82 -59.12
C VAL A 523 -64.91 -23.24 -58.77
N TYR A 524 -64.60 -22.09 -59.34
CA TYR A 524 -63.39 -21.34 -59.06
C TYR A 524 -63.76 -20.04 -58.37
N ILE A 525 -63.07 -19.71 -57.29
CA ILE A 525 -63.16 -18.42 -56.62
C ILE A 525 -61.83 -17.74 -56.89
N GLU A 526 -61.83 -16.74 -57.75
CA GLU A 526 -60.62 -16.20 -58.37
C GLU A 526 -60.49 -14.71 -58.12
N GLY A 527 -59.29 -14.18 -58.35
CA GLY A 527 -59.02 -12.75 -58.19
C GLY A 527 -59.28 -12.26 -56.77
N ILE A 528 -59.08 -13.12 -55.77
CA ILE A 528 -59.33 -12.79 -54.36
C ILE A 528 -58.30 -11.75 -53.94
N LYS A 529 -58.74 -10.56 -53.53
CA LYS A 529 -57.88 -9.53 -52.96
C LYS A 529 -58.25 -9.24 -51.53
N ALA A 530 -57.26 -9.11 -50.66
CA ALA A 530 -57.45 -8.70 -49.27
C ALA A 530 -56.55 -7.53 -48.89
N LYS A 531 -57.03 -6.70 -47.97
CA LYS A 531 -56.32 -5.57 -47.38
C LYS A 531 -55.76 -5.97 -46.03
N GLY A 532 -54.45 -5.77 -45.85
CA GLY A 532 -53.77 -5.99 -44.58
C GLY A 532 -53.83 -4.77 -43.65
N PRO A 533 -53.43 -4.95 -42.38
CA PRO A 533 -53.31 -3.86 -41.40
C PRO A 533 -52.23 -2.82 -41.79
N ASP A 534 -51.30 -3.21 -42.66
CA ASP A 534 -50.32 -2.31 -43.29
C ASP A 534 -50.95 -1.39 -44.37
N GLY A 535 -52.25 -1.54 -44.65
CA GLY A 535 -52.99 -0.76 -45.63
C GLY A 535 -52.81 -1.24 -47.08
N THR A 536 -51.99 -2.26 -47.32
CA THR A 536 -51.72 -2.77 -48.66
C THR A 536 -52.79 -3.75 -49.13
N ILE A 537 -53.19 -3.65 -50.40
CA ILE A 537 -54.10 -4.62 -51.04
C ILE A 537 -53.26 -5.68 -51.74
N ARG A 538 -53.55 -6.95 -51.47
CA ARG A 538 -52.76 -8.08 -51.95
C ARG A 538 -53.66 -9.11 -52.63
N SER A 539 -53.16 -9.70 -53.71
CA SER A 539 -53.82 -10.82 -54.39
C SER A 539 -53.50 -12.11 -53.65
N LEU A 540 -54.53 -12.87 -53.29
CA LEU A 540 -54.43 -14.13 -52.54
C LEU A 540 -54.54 -15.37 -53.44
N GLY A 541 -54.59 -15.19 -54.76
CA GLY A 541 -54.73 -16.29 -55.72
C GLY A 541 -56.18 -16.71 -55.94
N SER A 542 -56.39 -18.01 -56.17
CA SER A 542 -57.70 -18.61 -56.42
C SER A 542 -57.91 -19.90 -55.63
N LEU A 543 -59.18 -20.20 -55.36
CA LEU A 543 -59.64 -21.48 -54.82
C LEU A 543 -60.35 -22.25 -55.93
N SER A 544 -60.09 -23.54 -56.06
CA SER A 544 -60.66 -24.40 -57.10
C SER A 544 -61.28 -25.63 -56.47
N PHE A 545 -62.61 -25.73 -56.53
CA PHE A 545 -63.34 -26.84 -55.94
C PHE A 545 -64.14 -27.62 -56.98
N LYS A 546 -64.14 -28.94 -56.88
CA LYS A 546 -65.11 -29.82 -57.53
C LYS A 546 -66.26 -30.08 -56.58
N VAL A 547 -67.49 -29.80 -57.02
CA VAL A 547 -68.71 -30.04 -56.24
C VAL A 547 -68.92 -31.55 -56.12
N VAL A 548 -69.06 -32.05 -54.89
CA VAL A 548 -69.38 -33.45 -54.58
C VAL A 548 -70.72 -33.61 -53.88
#